data_AF-A0A2Z3YQC1-F1
#
_entry.id   AF-A0A2Z3YQC1-F1
#
_cell.length_a   1.000
_cell.length_b   1.000
_cell.length_c   1.000
_cell.angle_alpha   90.00
_cell.angle_beta   90.00
_cell.angle_gamma   90.00
#
_symmetry.space_group_name_H-M   'P 1'
#
loop_
_entity.id
_entity.type
_entity.pdbx_description
1 polymer ?
#
loop_
_entity_poly.entity_id
_entity_poly.type
_entity_poly.pdbx_seq_one_letter_code
_entity_poly.pdbx_strand_id
1 'polypeptide(L)'
;MAPIRPNDTPFTYQGPVLRRGEGRRIAPSSTTDQRLLDEQPNADWLHTDPWRVMRIQSEFVEGFGALAEIPRAVTVWGSARITEDHPWYRLGCETGRLLHEAGYAVITGGGPGLMEAANRGCAEAGGLSVGLGIELPHEQGLNDWVNLGLNFRYFFVRKTMFVKYAQAFICLPGGFGTLDELFEALVLVQTGKVRQFPVILVGTGYWGGLLDWIRSRLVADGLVSPGDPDLITVTDDPAEAVERVVAARSGDSGTRTSEKGQVG
;
A
#
# COMPACT_ATOMS: atom_id res chain seq x y z
N MET A 1 45.26 33.59 -45.50
CA MET A 1 43.86 33.97 -45.29
C MET A 1 43.44 33.34 -43.97
N ALA A 2 43.26 34.13 -42.91
CA ALA A 2 42.86 33.59 -41.61
C ALA A 2 41.45 32.97 -41.71
N PRO A 3 41.17 31.84 -41.04
CA PRO A 3 39.85 31.22 -41.12
C PRO A 3 38.79 32.20 -40.58
N ILE A 4 37.69 32.35 -41.32
CA ILE A 4 36.52 33.14 -40.92
C ILE A 4 36.07 32.59 -39.56
N ARG A 5 36.21 33.39 -38.50
CA ARG A 5 35.67 33.02 -37.19
C ARG A 5 34.15 32.97 -37.32
N PRO A 6 33.46 31.91 -36.89
CA PRO A 6 32.02 31.89 -36.98
C PRO A 6 31.44 32.89 -35.98
N ASN A 7 30.88 33.96 -36.54
CA ASN A 7 29.81 34.78 -35.97
C ASN A 7 30.18 35.62 -34.72
N ASP A 8 30.62 36.86 -34.94
CA ASP A 8 30.91 37.87 -33.89
C ASP A 8 29.66 38.46 -33.21
N THR A 9 28.48 37.89 -33.47
CA THR A 9 27.23 38.37 -32.86
C THR A 9 27.21 38.08 -31.36
N PRO A 10 26.83 39.05 -30.50
CA PRO A 10 26.70 38.86 -29.06
C PRO A 10 25.84 37.64 -28.72
N PHE A 11 26.24 36.90 -27.69
CA PHE A 11 25.55 35.70 -27.26
C PHE A 11 25.30 35.69 -25.75
N THR A 12 24.29 34.92 -25.35
CA THR A 12 23.89 34.74 -23.96
C THR A 12 23.44 33.29 -23.75
N TYR A 13 23.46 32.85 -22.50
CA TYR A 13 22.89 31.56 -22.11
C TYR A 13 21.60 31.77 -21.31
N GLN A 14 20.60 30.95 -21.59
CA GLN A 14 19.39 30.85 -20.79
C GLN A 14 19.21 29.37 -20.41
N GLY A 15 19.64 29.02 -19.19
CA GLY A 15 19.81 27.61 -18.82
C GLY A 15 20.82 26.93 -19.77
N PRO A 16 20.54 25.74 -20.31
CA PRO A 16 21.44 25.03 -21.22
C PRO A 16 21.44 25.57 -22.67
N VAL A 17 20.64 26.60 -22.98
CA VAL A 17 20.42 27.07 -24.36
C VAL A 17 21.27 28.31 -24.67
N LEU A 18 22.09 28.23 -25.72
CA LEU A 18 22.82 29.35 -26.31
C LEU A 18 21.90 30.17 -27.23
N ARG A 19 21.85 31.49 -27.03
CA ARG A 19 21.12 32.43 -27.90
C ARG A 19 22.08 33.47 -28.47
N ARG A 20 21.89 33.88 -29.73
CA ARG A 20 22.75 34.88 -30.42
C ARG A 20 21.91 36.00 -31.04
N GLY A 21 22.39 37.24 -30.96
CA GLY A 21 21.75 38.47 -31.48
C GLY A 21 21.55 39.55 -30.39
N GLU A 22 20.88 40.64 -30.74
CA GLU A 22 20.64 41.78 -29.83
C GLU A 22 19.18 41.90 -29.37
N GLY A 23 18.97 42.40 -28.14
CA GLY A 23 17.65 42.72 -27.59
C GLY A 23 17.18 41.81 -26.43
N ARG A 24 16.09 42.23 -25.76
CA ARG A 24 15.50 41.54 -24.57
C ARG A 24 15.09 40.08 -24.82
N ARG A 25 14.89 39.66 -26.07
CA ARG A 25 14.60 38.26 -26.44
C ARG A 25 15.83 37.34 -26.34
N ILE A 26 17.02 37.94 -26.20
CA ILE A 26 18.30 37.27 -26.24
C ILE A 26 19.02 37.44 -24.90
N ALA A 27 19.08 38.64 -24.33
CA ALA A 27 19.60 38.85 -22.98
C ALA A 27 18.46 39.00 -21.94
N PRO A 28 18.16 37.97 -21.11
CA PRO A 28 17.16 38.09 -20.05
C PRO A 28 17.64 39.06 -18.96
N SER A 29 16.71 39.80 -18.36
CA SER A 29 17.01 40.80 -17.30
C SER A 29 17.23 40.20 -15.91
N SER A 30 16.99 38.90 -15.73
CA SER A 30 17.25 38.16 -14.50
C SER A 30 17.60 36.71 -14.82
N THR A 31 18.30 36.05 -13.91
CA THR A 31 18.61 34.62 -14.04
C THR A 31 17.39 33.76 -13.71
N THR A 32 17.42 32.48 -14.07
CA THR A 32 16.36 31.54 -13.68
C THR A 32 16.33 31.34 -12.17
N ASP A 33 17.49 31.21 -11.52
CA ASP A 33 17.59 31.08 -10.06
C ASP A 33 17.06 32.31 -9.33
N GLN A 34 17.36 33.52 -9.83
CA GLN A 34 16.83 34.73 -9.24
C GLN A 34 15.29 34.71 -9.24
N ARG A 35 14.65 34.34 -10.37
CA ARG A 35 13.18 34.23 -10.43
C ARG A 35 12.59 33.11 -9.56
N LEU A 36 13.35 32.04 -9.30
CA LEU A 36 12.94 30.94 -8.44
C LEU A 36 13.05 31.33 -6.95
N LEU A 37 14.09 32.07 -6.58
CA LEU A 37 14.43 32.45 -5.21
C LEU A 37 13.79 33.79 -4.78
N ASP A 38 13.37 34.63 -5.73
CA ASP A 38 12.61 35.85 -5.47
C ASP A 38 11.23 35.51 -4.86
N GLU A 39 10.67 36.46 -4.10
CA GLU A 39 9.37 36.28 -3.46
C GLU A 39 8.25 36.02 -4.47
N GLN A 40 7.54 34.91 -4.26
CA GLN A 40 6.37 34.56 -5.07
C GLN A 40 5.14 35.35 -4.61
N PRO A 41 4.36 35.92 -5.55
CA PRO A 41 3.24 36.81 -5.19
C PRO A 41 2.04 36.09 -4.57
N ASN A 42 1.86 34.77 -4.79
CA ASN A 42 0.85 33.95 -4.12
C ASN A 42 1.21 32.45 -4.12
N ALA A 43 0.46 31.66 -3.34
CA ALA A 43 0.65 30.21 -3.18
C ALA A 43 -0.57 29.38 -3.62
N ASP A 44 -1.50 29.97 -4.37
CA ASP A 44 -2.79 29.33 -4.72
C ASP A 44 -2.61 28.01 -5.49
N TRP A 45 -1.53 27.91 -6.26
CA TRP A 45 -1.16 26.71 -7.02
C TRP A 45 -1.02 25.47 -6.12
N LEU A 46 -0.69 25.62 -4.82
CA LEU A 46 -0.63 24.51 -3.84
C LEU A 46 -1.95 23.77 -3.64
N HIS A 47 -3.07 24.39 -3.99
CA HIS A 47 -4.42 23.86 -3.81
C HIS A 47 -5.07 23.41 -5.13
N THR A 48 -4.35 23.52 -6.25
CA THR A 48 -4.82 23.13 -7.58
C THR A 48 -4.48 21.69 -7.92
N ASP A 49 -5.26 21.08 -8.82
CA ASP A 49 -5.07 19.67 -9.22
C ASP A 49 -3.69 19.37 -9.84
N PRO A 50 -3.07 20.24 -10.67
CA PRO A 50 -1.72 20.00 -11.16
C PRO A 50 -0.70 19.75 -10.05
N TRP A 51 -0.77 20.53 -8.96
CA TRP A 51 0.11 20.31 -7.82
C TRP A 51 -0.27 19.07 -7.00
N ARG A 52 -1.56 18.74 -6.90
CA ARG A 52 -2.01 17.49 -6.28
C ARG A 52 -1.45 16.28 -7.03
N VAL A 53 -1.42 16.29 -8.36
CA VAL A 53 -0.81 15.21 -9.16
C VAL A 53 0.66 15.02 -8.79
N MET A 54 1.42 16.10 -8.63
CA MET A 54 2.83 16.02 -8.21
C MET A 54 2.98 15.45 -6.80
N ARG A 55 2.10 15.84 -5.86
CA ARG A 55 2.09 15.27 -4.50
C ARG A 55 1.74 13.78 -4.49
N ILE A 56 0.73 13.37 -5.26
CA ILE A 56 0.32 11.97 -5.42
C ILE A 56 1.48 11.16 -5.98
N GLN A 57 2.16 11.67 -7.01
CA GLN A 57 3.35 11.04 -7.57
C GLN A 57 4.46 10.89 -6.52
N SER A 58 4.71 11.92 -5.70
CA SER A 58 5.70 11.87 -4.62
C SER A 58 5.38 10.75 -3.62
N GLU A 59 4.14 10.62 -3.16
CA GLU A 59 3.75 9.57 -2.22
C GLU A 59 3.91 8.16 -2.81
N PHE A 60 3.69 7.98 -4.13
CA PHE A 60 4.02 6.71 -4.79
C PHE A 60 5.53 6.44 -4.82
N VAL A 61 6.35 7.45 -5.13
CA VAL A 61 7.82 7.31 -5.17
C VAL A 61 8.36 6.97 -3.79
N GLU A 62 7.93 7.69 -2.75
CA GLU A 62 8.32 7.48 -1.36
C GLU A 62 7.87 6.10 -0.86
N GLY A 63 6.59 5.75 -1.07
CA GLY A 63 6.06 4.44 -0.69
C GLY A 63 6.76 3.29 -1.41
N PHE A 64 7.02 3.42 -2.71
CA PHE A 64 7.73 2.38 -3.45
C PHE A 64 9.19 2.24 -3.04
N GLY A 65 9.88 3.36 -2.77
CA GLY A 65 11.26 3.37 -2.32
C GLY A 65 11.42 2.75 -0.93
N ALA A 66 10.58 3.16 0.03
CA ALA A 66 10.67 2.69 1.41
C ALA A 66 10.34 1.20 1.56
N LEU A 67 9.42 0.67 0.74
CA LEU A 67 8.97 -0.71 0.80
C LEU A 67 9.70 -1.64 -0.18
N ALA A 68 10.67 -1.12 -0.95
CA ALA A 68 11.30 -1.87 -2.06
C ALA A 68 11.97 -3.18 -1.64
N GLU A 69 12.57 -3.21 -0.45
CA GLU A 69 13.44 -4.31 0.02
C GLU A 69 12.85 -5.07 1.21
N ILE A 70 11.58 -4.83 1.55
CA ILE A 70 10.95 -5.59 2.64
C ILE A 70 10.86 -7.07 2.25
N PRO A 71 10.98 -8.00 3.22
CA PRO A 71 10.74 -9.40 2.96
C PRO A 71 9.27 -9.62 2.56
N ARG A 72 8.92 -10.87 2.28
CA ARG A 72 7.52 -11.27 2.14
C ARG A 72 6.70 -10.76 3.32
N ALA A 73 5.49 -10.29 3.06
CA ALA A 73 4.68 -9.64 4.06
C ALA A 73 3.21 -10.07 3.96
N VAL A 74 2.52 -9.98 5.10
CA VAL A 74 1.08 -10.14 5.20
C VAL A 74 0.51 -8.86 5.76
N THR A 75 -0.57 -8.36 5.15
CA THR A 75 -1.30 -7.23 5.70
C THR A 75 -2.34 -7.74 6.69
N VAL A 76 -2.31 -7.20 7.90
CA VAL A 76 -3.26 -7.51 8.96
C VAL A 76 -4.19 -6.32 9.18
N TRP A 77 -5.49 -6.59 9.08
CA TRP A 77 -6.56 -5.62 9.28
C TRP A 77 -7.31 -5.89 10.57
N GLY A 78 -7.91 -4.85 11.16
CA GLY A 78 -8.79 -5.00 12.31
C GLY A 78 -9.24 -3.65 12.86
N SER A 79 -10.10 -3.71 13.88
CA SER A 79 -10.65 -2.52 14.53
C SER A 79 -9.58 -1.65 15.20
N ALA A 80 -9.63 -0.33 14.95
CA ALA A 80 -8.85 0.68 15.68
C ALA A 80 -9.34 0.93 17.13
N ARG A 81 -10.48 0.33 17.53
CA ARG A 81 -11.19 0.66 18.77
C ARG A 81 -11.05 -0.38 19.87
N ILE A 82 -10.47 -1.53 19.56
CA ILE A 82 -10.33 -2.63 20.52
C ILE A 82 -9.18 -2.32 21.47
N THR A 83 -9.39 -2.48 22.76
CA THR A 83 -8.38 -2.22 23.79
C THR A 83 -7.56 -3.47 24.11
N GLU A 84 -6.40 -3.29 24.77
CA GLU A 84 -5.47 -4.37 25.13
C GLU A 84 -6.11 -5.50 25.97
N ASP A 85 -7.10 -5.18 26.79
CA ASP A 85 -7.78 -6.15 27.65
C ASP A 85 -8.73 -7.08 26.87
N HIS A 86 -9.10 -6.73 25.64
CA HIS A 86 -10.04 -7.49 24.85
C HIS A 86 -9.38 -8.78 24.31
N PRO A 87 -10.09 -9.93 24.30
CA PRO A 87 -9.52 -11.19 23.77
C PRO A 87 -8.99 -11.09 22.34
N TRP A 88 -9.66 -10.31 21.48
CA TRP A 88 -9.20 -10.06 20.10
C TRP A 88 -7.85 -9.32 20.02
N TYR A 89 -7.48 -8.53 21.02
CA TYR A 89 -6.16 -7.90 21.03
C TYR A 89 -5.07 -8.96 21.18
N ARG A 90 -5.24 -9.92 22.11
CA ARG A 90 -4.31 -11.05 22.24
C ARG A 90 -4.23 -11.90 20.97
N LEU A 91 -5.37 -12.09 20.30
CA LEU A 91 -5.45 -12.77 19.00
C LEU A 91 -4.63 -12.05 17.93
N GLY A 92 -4.67 -10.71 17.91
CA GLY A 92 -3.86 -9.89 17.01
C GLY A 92 -2.37 -10.00 17.30
N CYS A 93 -1.96 -9.94 18.57
CA CYS A 93 -0.57 -10.17 18.97
C CYS A 93 -0.08 -11.55 18.54
N GLU A 94 -0.87 -12.58 18.80
CA GLU A 94 -0.49 -13.94 18.43
C GLU A 94 -0.38 -14.12 16.91
N THR A 95 -1.30 -13.52 16.15
CA THR A 95 -1.23 -13.49 14.67
C THR A 95 0.07 -12.83 14.20
N GLY A 96 0.42 -11.67 14.76
CA GLY A 96 1.64 -10.94 14.41
C GLY A 96 2.92 -11.73 14.70
N ARG A 97 2.97 -12.41 15.85
CA ARG A 97 4.08 -13.28 16.27
C ARG A 97 4.24 -14.46 15.32
N LEU A 98 3.16 -15.20 15.05
CA LEU A 98 3.17 -16.39 14.20
C LEU A 98 3.53 -16.06 12.74
N LEU A 99 3.10 -14.91 12.22
CA LEU A 99 3.50 -14.44 10.89
C LEU A 99 5.01 -14.22 10.80
N HIS A 100 5.61 -13.60 11.82
CA HIS A 100 7.06 -13.43 11.88
C HIS A 100 7.79 -14.78 11.92
N GLU A 101 7.34 -15.70 12.78
CA GLU A 101 7.92 -17.04 12.89
C GLU A 101 7.83 -17.84 11.59
N ALA A 102 6.79 -17.58 10.78
CA ALA A 102 6.64 -18.13 9.44
C ALA A 102 7.48 -17.41 8.35
N GLY A 103 8.25 -16.39 8.72
CA GLY A 103 9.16 -15.65 7.84
C GLY A 103 8.53 -14.47 7.10
N TYR A 104 7.43 -13.91 7.62
CA TYR A 104 6.76 -12.75 7.04
C TYR A 104 6.97 -11.48 7.87
N ALA A 105 7.11 -10.34 7.19
CA ALA A 105 6.82 -9.05 7.78
C ALA A 105 5.31 -8.86 7.99
N VAL A 106 4.95 -8.00 8.93
CA VAL A 106 3.55 -7.65 9.20
C VAL A 106 3.31 -6.21 8.79
N ILE A 107 2.37 -6.00 7.87
CA ILE A 107 1.94 -4.67 7.44
C ILE A 107 0.58 -4.37 8.08
N THR A 108 0.41 -3.20 8.66
CA THR A 108 -0.87 -2.74 9.20
C THR A 108 -1.13 -1.28 8.82
N GLY A 109 -2.30 -0.77 9.19
CA GLY A 109 -2.59 0.65 9.11
C GLY A 109 -1.83 1.53 10.11
N GLY A 110 -1.04 0.94 11.02
CA GLY A 110 -0.20 1.65 11.98
C GLY A 110 -0.95 2.35 13.12
N GLY A 111 -2.28 2.35 13.13
CA GLY A 111 -3.07 2.96 14.21
C GLY A 111 -3.20 2.05 15.45
N PRO A 112 -4.05 2.44 16.41
CA PRO A 112 -4.26 1.71 17.66
C PRO A 112 -5.07 0.41 17.47
N GLY A 113 -5.27 -0.31 18.57
CA GLY A 113 -6.18 -1.46 18.65
C GLY A 113 -5.64 -2.70 17.94
N LEU A 114 -6.41 -3.33 17.06
CA LEU A 114 -5.99 -4.59 16.44
C LEU A 114 -4.85 -4.42 15.42
N MET A 115 -4.65 -3.20 14.89
CA MET A 115 -3.47 -2.89 14.10
C MET A 115 -2.22 -2.90 14.99
N GLU A 116 -2.27 -2.17 16.11
CA GLU A 116 -1.22 -2.17 17.12
C GLU A 116 -0.93 -3.57 17.66
N ALA A 117 -1.96 -4.37 17.96
CA ALA A 117 -1.79 -5.74 18.41
C ALA A 117 -0.93 -6.57 17.45
N ALA A 118 -1.23 -6.53 16.15
CA ALA A 118 -0.47 -7.25 15.13
C ALA A 118 0.96 -6.70 14.98
N ASN A 119 1.14 -5.37 15.03
CA ASN A 119 2.47 -4.76 15.03
C ASN A 119 3.30 -5.19 16.24
N ARG A 120 2.69 -5.14 17.44
CA ARG A 120 3.30 -5.54 18.71
C ARG A 120 3.78 -6.97 18.69
N GLY A 121 2.89 -7.90 18.34
CA GLY A 121 3.25 -9.32 18.28
C GLY A 121 4.41 -9.62 17.32
N CYS A 122 4.44 -8.94 16.18
CA CYS A 122 5.55 -9.05 15.23
C CYS A 122 6.85 -8.46 15.78
N ALA A 123 6.79 -7.23 16.32
CA ALA A 123 7.95 -6.50 16.80
C ALA A 123 8.57 -7.14 18.07
N GLU A 124 7.75 -7.57 19.03
CA GLU A 124 8.21 -8.28 20.24
C GLU A 124 8.91 -9.60 19.88
N ALA A 125 8.52 -10.24 18.78
CA ALA A 125 9.16 -11.45 18.28
C ALA A 125 10.45 -11.19 17.47
N GLY A 126 10.83 -9.92 17.25
CA GLY A 126 12.00 -9.52 16.46
C GLY A 126 11.75 -9.41 14.95
N GLY A 127 10.48 -9.39 14.54
CA GLY A 127 10.08 -9.26 13.14
C GLY A 127 10.01 -7.83 12.62
N LEU A 128 9.91 -7.69 11.30
CA LEU A 128 9.69 -6.39 10.66
C LEU A 128 8.21 -6.00 10.75
N SER A 129 7.92 -5.05 11.63
CA SER A 129 6.60 -4.45 11.80
C SER A 129 6.48 -3.15 11.00
N VAL A 130 5.58 -3.13 10.01
CA VAL A 130 5.33 -2.00 9.10
C VAL A 130 4.01 -1.34 9.44
N GLY A 131 4.00 -0.01 9.52
CA GLY A 131 2.80 0.80 9.75
C GLY A 131 2.61 1.81 8.62
N LEU A 132 1.54 1.64 7.85
CA LEU A 132 1.15 2.56 6.79
C LEU A 132 0.01 3.43 7.32
N GLY A 133 0.33 4.57 7.93
CA GLY A 133 -0.62 5.53 8.49
C GLY A 133 -1.35 6.35 7.43
N ILE A 134 -2.37 7.09 7.86
CA ILE A 134 -3.10 8.05 7.04
C ILE A 134 -3.33 9.35 7.81
N GLU A 135 -3.24 10.48 7.12
CA GLU A 135 -3.57 11.79 7.69
C GLU A 135 -5.08 11.89 7.95
N LEU A 136 -5.48 11.90 9.23
CA LEU A 136 -6.84 12.24 9.68
C LEU A 136 -6.81 13.38 10.70
N PRO A 137 -7.88 14.18 10.82
CA PRO A 137 -7.90 15.36 11.71
C PRO A 137 -7.69 15.06 13.21
N HIS A 138 -7.95 13.83 13.65
CA HIS A 138 -7.98 13.44 15.07
C HIS A 138 -7.34 12.08 15.36
N GLU A 139 -6.61 11.50 14.41
CA GLU A 139 -6.00 10.18 14.61
C GLU A 139 -4.73 10.28 15.46
N GLN A 140 -4.60 9.36 16.41
CA GLN A 140 -3.33 9.13 17.11
C GLN A 140 -2.37 8.56 16.06
N GLY A 141 -1.14 9.08 15.98
CA GLY A 141 -0.17 8.71 14.94
C GLY A 141 0.18 7.21 14.91
N LEU A 142 1.30 6.86 14.28
CA LEU A 142 1.75 5.47 14.26
C LEU A 142 1.96 4.95 15.69
N ASN A 143 1.51 3.72 15.97
CA ASN A 143 1.71 3.07 17.26
C ASN A 143 3.20 2.77 17.51
N ASP A 144 3.55 2.59 18.78
CA ASP A 144 4.94 2.47 19.24
C ASP A 144 5.64 1.17 18.78
N TRP A 145 4.89 0.22 18.20
CA TRP A 145 5.40 -1.07 17.73
C TRP A 145 5.72 -1.09 16.24
N VAL A 146 5.57 0.03 15.54
CA VAL A 146 5.95 0.18 14.14
C VAL A 146 7.46 0.41 14.04
N ASN A 147 8.17 -0.44 13.28
CA ASN A 147 9.61 -0.28 13.01
C ASN A 147 9.88 0.44 11.67
N LEU A 148 8.99 0.25 10.69
CA LEU A 148 9.02 0.96 9.41
C LEU A 148 7.68 1.67 9.20
N GLY A 149 7.69 2.99 9.34
CA GLY A 149 6.50 3.83 9.29
C GLY A 149 6.44 4.72 8.05
N LEU A 150 5.28 4.77 7.40
CA LEU A 150 4.95 5.79 6.40
C LEU A 150 3.61 6.42 6.79
N ASN A 151 3.44 7.72 6.55
CA ASN A 151 2.16 8.40 6.79
C ASN A 151 1.67 9.05 5.49
N PHE A 152 0.58 8.52 4.93
CA PHE A 152 0.05 8.94 3.64
C PHE A 152 -0.98 10.06 3.81
N ARG A 153 -1.20 10.84 2.76
CA ARG A 153 -2.35 11.76 2.69
C ARG A 153 -3.49 11.19 1.87
N TYR A 154 -3.14 10.42 0.83
CA TYR A 154 -4.11 9.90 -0.12
C TYR A 154 -4.41 8.43 0.16
N PHE A 155 -5.67 8.14 0.52
CA PHE A 155 -6.15 6.77 0.77
C PHE A 155 -5.80 5.78 -0.33
N PHE A 156 -5.97 6.15 -1.60
CA PHE A 156 -5.73 5.24 -2.72
C PHE A 156 -4.24 4.90 -2.94
N VAL A 157 -3.32 5.80 -2.58
CA VAL A 157 -1.88 5.52 -2.63
C VAL A 157 -1.55 4.50 -1.55
N ARG A 158 -2.03 4.74 -0.32
CA ARG A 158 -1.90 3.83 0.82
C ARG A 158 -2.45 2.43 0.51
N LYS A 159 -3.66 2.34 -0.04
CA LYS A 159 -4.30 1.09 -0.49
C LYS A 159 -3.45 0.30 -1.48
N THR A 160 -2.83 1.00 -2.44
CA THR A 160 -1.91 0.37 -3.39
C THR A 160 -0.74 -0.30 -2.69
N MET A 161 -0.20 0.28 -1.61
CA MET A 161 0.93 -0.29 -0.87
C MET A 161 0.54 -1.57 -0.13
N PHE A 162 -0.66 -1.62 0.48
CA PHE A 162 -1.15 -2.83 1.16
C PHE A 162 -1.26 -4.03 0.23
N VAL A 163 -1.72 -3.81 -1.00
CA VAL A 163 -1.89 -4.89 -1.98
C VAL A 163 -0.55 -5.26 -2.63
N LYS A 164 0.23 -4.27 -3.06
CA LYS A 164 1.47 -4.49 -3.83
C LYS A 164 2.52 -5.25 -3.04
N TYR A 165 2.64 -4.98 -1.74
CA TYR A 165 3.72 -5.50 -0.90
C TYR A 165 3.31 -6.70 -0.04
N ALA A 166 2.03 -7.06 0.01
CA ALA A 166 1.55 -8.23 0.71
C ALA A 166 1.39 -9.45 -0.21
N GLN A 167 1.32 -10.64 0.38
CA GLN A 167 0.98 -11.89 -0.32
C GLN A 167 -0.32 -12.51 0.17
N ALA A 168 -0.86 -12.01 1.29
CA ALA A 168 -2.14 -12.41 1.86
C ALA A 168 -2.68 -11.29 2.75
N PHE A 169 -4.00 -11.32 2.98
CA PHE A 169 -4.67 -10.51 4.00
C PHE A 169 -5.21 -11.40 5.11
N ILE A 170 -5.00 -10.96 6.36
CA ILE A 170 -5.67 -11.51 7.54
C ILE A 170 -6.52 -10.40 8.15
N CYS A 171 -7.84 -10.62 8.22
CA CYS A 171 -8.79 -9.66 8.79
C CYS A 171 -9.27 -10.15 10.15
N LEU A 172 -8.77 -9.50 11.20
CA LEU A 172 -9.33 -9.60 12.55
C LEU A 172 -10.65 -8.80 12.62
N PRO A 173 -11.49 -9.00 13.65
CA PRO A 173 -12.77 -8.31 13.76
C PRO A 173 -12.64 -6.77 13.68
N GLY A 174 -13.44 -6.16 12.80
CA GLY A 174 -13.25 -4.75 12.44
C GLY A 174 -14.46 -4.07 11.82
N GLY A 175 -14.44 -2.74 11.82
CA GLY A 175 -15.53 -1.89 11.31
C GLY A 175 -15.42 -1.58 9.83
N PHE A 176 -15.91 -0.41 9.40
CA PHE A 176 -15.97 -0.03 7.98
C PHE A 176 -14.61 0.01 7.29
N GLY A 177 -13.55 0.48 7.95
CA GLY A 177 -12.21 0.45 7.35
C GLY A 177 -11.75 -0.98 7.04
N THR A 178 -12.00 -1.93 7.95
CA THR A 178 -11.68 -3.35 7.71
C THR A 178 -12.54 -3.95 6.60
N LEU A 179 -13.84 -3.58 6.53
CA LEU A 179 -14.74 -4.04 5.47
C LEU A 179 -14.35 -3.48 4.09
N ASP A 180 -13.95 -2.22 4.01
CA ASP A 180 -13.47 -1.57 2.78
C ASP A 180 -12.30 -2.37 2.17
N GLU A 181 -11.29 -2.65 2.99
CA GLU A 181 -10.10 -3.39 2.56
C GLU A 181 -10.38 -4.87 2.26
N LEU A 182 -11.28 -5.50 3.02
CA LEU A 182 -11.75 -6.86 2.76
C LEU A 182 -12.40 -6.96 1.37
N PHE A 183 -13.39 -6.10 1.08
CA PHE A 183 -14.09 -6.17 -0.20
C PHE A 183 -13.20 -5.73 -1.37
N GLU A 184 -12.28 -4.79 -1.16
CA GLU A 184 -11.28 -4.44 -2.17
C GLU A 184 -10.42 -5.66 -2.56
N ALA A 185 -9.90 -6.40 -1.57
CA ALA A 185 -9.13 -7.62 -1.82
C ALA A 185 -9.95 -8.67 -2.57
N LEU A 186 -11.21 -8.89 -2.18
CA LEU A 186 -12.08 -9.85 -2.84
C LEU A 186 -12.34 -9.49 -4.31
N VAL A 187 -12.59 -8.21 -4.61
CA VAL A 187 -12.76 -7.74 -5.98
C VAL A 187 -11.47 -7.92 -6.79
N LEU A 188 -10.30 -7.64 -6.21
CA LEU A 188 -9.01 -7.83 -6.87
C LEU A 188 -8.71 -9.29 -7.20
N VAL A 189 -9.05 -10.22 -6.29
CA VAL A 189 -8.90 -11.67 -6.50
C VAL A 189 -9.92 -12.18 -7.53
N GLN A 190 -11.20 -11.82 -7.36
CA GLN A 190 -12.30 -12.22 -8.25
C GLN A 190 -12.03 -11.78 -9.70
N THR A 191 -11.50 -10.57 -9.90
CA THR A 191 -11.19 -10.05 -11.25
C THR A 191 -9.83 -10.50 -11.78
N GLY A 192 -9.08 -11.30 -11.02
CA GLY A 192 -7.75 -11.81 -11.39
C GLY A 192 -6.67 -10.74 -11.50
N LYS A 193 -6.89 -9.55 -10.91
CA LYS A 193 -5.88 -8.48 -10.81
C LYS A 193 -4.75 -8.85 -9.86
N VAL A 194 -5.08 -9.64 -8.85
CA VAL A 194 -4.12 -10.34 -8.00
C VAL A 194 -4.47 -11.83 -8.05
N ARG A 195 -3.47 -12.68 -8.19
CA ARG A 195 -3.65 -14.15 -8.24
C ARG A 195 -3.03 -14.76 -6.99
N GLN A 196 -3.63 -15.84 -6.49
CA GLN A 196 -3.11 -16.62 -5.35
C GLN A 196 -2.87 -15.74 -4.11
N PHE A 197 -3.87 -14.94 -3.74
CA PHE A 197 -3.81 -14.03 -2.60
C PHE A 197 -4.85 -14.45 -1.56
N PRO A 198 -4.44 -15.21 -0.52
CA PRO A 198 -5.36 -15.66 0.51
C PRO A 198 -5.99 -14.49 1.25
N VAL A 199 -7.32 -14.54 1.40
CA VAL A 199 -8.07 -13.64 2.26
C VAL A 199 -8.62 -14.46 3.41
N ILE A 200 -8.06 -14.27 4.59
CA ILE A 200 -8.42 -15.02 5.80
C ILE A 200 -9.13 -14.10 6.78
N LEU A 201 -10.26 -14.56 7.31
CA LEU A 201 -11.01 -13.90 8.36
C LEU A 201 -10.82 -14.66 9.67
N VAL A 202 -10.43 -13.95 10.73
CA VAL A 202 -10.29 -14.55 12.07
C VAL A 202 -11.48 -14.13 12.94
N GLY A 203 -12.14 -15.11 13.57
CA GLY A 203 -13.32 -14.92 14.40
C GLY A 203 -14.61 -15.35 13.69
N THR A 204 -14.87 -16.67 13.65
CA THR A 204 -16.03 -17.27 12.97
C THR A 204 -17.35 -16.67 13.45
N GLY A 205 -17.50 -16.47 14.76
CA GLY A 205 -18.69 -15.87 15.35
C GLY A 205 -18.92 -14.40 14.96
N TYR A 206 -17.85 -13.65 14.66
CA TYR A 206 -17.95 -12.26 14.21
C TYR A 206 -18.34 -12.17 12.73
N TRP A 207 -17.69 -12.99 11.89
CA TRP A 207 -17.84 -12.93 10.43
C TRP A 207 -19.02 -13.73 9.89
N GLY A 208 -19.58 -14.66 10.67
CA GLY A 208 -20.64 -15.57 10.22
C GLY A 208 -21.83 -14.86 9.57
N GLY A 209 -22.37 -13.82 10.22
CA GLY A 209 -23.53 -13.08 9.69
C GLY A 209 -23.25 -12.38 8.35
N LEU A 210 -22.03 -11.89 8.13
CA LEU A 210 -21.64 -11.30 6.85
C LEU A 210 -21.59 -12.37 5.75
N LEU A 211 -21.00 -13.53 6.04
CA LEU A 211 -20.86 -14.63 5.08
C LEU A 211 -22.21 -15.27 4.75
N ASP A 212 -23.10 -15.38 5.73
CA ASP A 212 -24.47 -15.82 5.53
C ASP A 212 -25.24 -14.86 4.62
N TRP A 213 -25.05 -13.54 4.80
CA TRP A 213 -25.63 -12.55 3.90
C TRP A 213 -25.05 -12.66 2.47
N ILE A 214 -23.74 -12.80 2.31
CA ILE A 214 -23.09 -12.99 1.00
C ILE A 214 -23.70 -14.20 0.28
N ARG A 215 -23.85 -15.33 0.97
CA ARG A 215 -24.43 -16.56 0.37
C ARG A 215 -25.92 -16.44 0.11
N SER A 216 -26.69 -15.93 1.07
CA SER A 216 -28.16 -15.89 0.97
C SER A 216 -28.69 -14.77 0.08
N ARG A 217 -27.86 -13.76 -0.23
CA ARG A 217 -28.23 -12.62 -1.09
C ARG A 217 -27.37 -12.57 -2.33
N LEU A 218 -26.07 -12.30 -2.20
CA LEU A 218 -25.24 -12.05 -3.38
C LEU A 218 -25.16 -13.28 -4.30
N VAL A 219 -24.98 -14.47 -3.73
CA VAL A 219 -24.95 -15.71 -4.53
C VAL A 219 -26.36 -16.08 -5.02
N ALA A 220 -27.36 -16.05 -4.13
CA ALA A 220 -28.73 -16.43 -4.46
C ALA A 220 -29.36 -15.55 -5.56
N ASP A 221 -29.03 -14.26 -5.57
CA ASP A 221 -29.51 -13.27 -6.54
C ASP A 221 -28.61 -13.21 -7.80
N GLY A 222 -27.56 -14.03 -7.88
CA GLY A 222 -26.65 -14.09 -9.04
C GLY A 222 -25.73 -12.87 -9.21
N LEU A 223 -25.47 -12.13 -8.13
CA LEU A 223 -24.60 -10.94 -8.13
C LEU A 223 -23.12 -11.30 -7.99
N VAL A 224 -22.81 -12.49 -7.46
CA VAL A 224 -21.47 -13.10 -7.43
C VAL A 224 -21.56 -14.59 -7.80
N SER A 225 -20.45 -15.17 -8.25
CA SER A 225 -20.41 -16.58 -8.65
C SER A 225 -20.52 -17.49 -7.41
N PRO A 226 -21.10 -18.71 -7.54
CA PRO A 226 -21.22 -19.64 -6.42
C PRO A 226 -19.91 -20.01 -5.72
N GLY A 227 -18.78 -19.95 -6.44
CA GLY A 227 -17.44 -20.22 -5.89
C GLY A 227 -16.71 -18.98 -5.35
N ASP A 228 -17.23 -17.76 -5.52
CA ASP A 228 -16.57 -16.55 -5.03
C ASP A 228 -16.46 -16.50 -3.50
N PRO A 229 -17.45 -17.00 -2.71
CA PRO A 229 -17.29 -17.10 -1.26
C PRO A 229 -16.16 -18.04 -0.82
N ASP A 230 -15.75 -18.99 -1.67
CA ASP A 230 -14.66 -19.93 -1.37
C ASP A 230 -13.27 -19.27 -1.46
N LEU A 231 -13.21 -18.03 -1.96
CA LEU A 231 -12.00 -17.18 -1.89
C LEU A 231 -11.67 -16.79 -0.44
N ILE A 232 -12.64 -16.89 0.48
CA ILE A 232 -12.50 -16.51 1.87
C ILE A 232 -12.27 -17.77 2.71
N THR A 233 -11.17 -17.77 3.48
CA THR A 233 -10.99 -18.73 4.58
C THR A 233 -11.41 -18.09 5.90
N VAL A 234 -12.06 -18.84 6.78
CA VAL A 234 -12.51 -18.34 8.09
C VAL A 234 -12.05 -19.31 9.15
N THR A 235 -11.45 -18.81 10.22
CA THR A 235 -10.97 -19.62 11.35
C THR A 235 -11.04 -18.85 12.66
N ASP A 236 -10.96 -19.54 13.79
CA ASP A 236 -10.76 -18.94 15.11
C ASP A 236 -9.30 -19.09 15.59
N ASP A 237 -8.46 -19.80 14.84
CA ASP A 237 -7.09 -20.12 15.20
C ASP A 237 -6.08 -19.30 14.35
N PRO A 238 -5.29 -18.39 14.96
CA PRO A 238 -4.20 -17.70 14.29
C PRO A 238 -3.19 -18.65 13.63
N ALA A 239 -2.92 -19.83 14.20
CA ALA A 239 -2.00 -20.79 13.63
C ALA A 239 -2.54 -21.34 12.30
N GLU A 240 -3.82 -21.73 12.26
CA GLU A 240 -4.47 -22.12 11.00
C GLU A 240 -4.43 -20.98 9.98
N ALA A 241 -4.69 -19.74 10.39
CA ALA A 241 -4.63 -18.58 9.49
C ALA A 241 -3.25 -18.44 8.82
N VAL A 242 -2.17 -18.56 9.60
CA VAL A 242 -0.79 -18.51 9.09
C VAL A 242 -0.45 -19.72 8.23
N GLU A 243 -0.89 -20.92 8.60
CA GLU A 243 -0.70 -22.13 7.80
C GLU A 243 -1.33 -21.98 6.40
N ARG A 244 -2.50 -21.35 6.30
CA ARG A 244 -3.16 -21.09 5.01
C ARG A 244 -2.35 -20.13 4.13
N VAL A 245 -1.75 -19.10 4.72
CA VAL A 245 -0.81 -18.20 4.03
C VAL A 245 0.39 -18.98 3.49
N VAL A 246 0.99 -19.84 4.33
CA VAL A 246 2.16 -20.65 3.95
C VAL A 246 1.80 -21.70 2.89
N ALA A 247 0.62 -22.32 2.96
CA ALA A 247 0.18 -23.33 2.01
C ALA A 247 -0.08 -22.76 0.61
N ALA A 248 -0.72 -21.58 0.54
CA ALA A 248 -0.96 -20.89 -0.73
C ALA A 248 0.34 -20.58 -1.48
N ARG A 249 1.43 -20.34 -0.74
CA ARG A 249 2.78 -20.18 -1.30
C ARG A 249 3.31 -21.47 -1.93
N SER A 250 3.15 -22.61 -1.28
CA SER A 250 3.75 -23.87 -1.76
C SER A 250 3.16 -24.32 -3.11
N GLY A 251 1.92 -23.92 -3.42
CA GLY A 251 1.31 -24.08 -4.73
C GLY A 251 2.05 -23.38 -5.89
N ASP A 252 2.90 -22.38 -5.61
CA ASP A 252 3.72 -21.64 -6.59
C ASP A 252 4.91 -22.48 -7.10
N SER A 253 5.39 -23.46 -6.32
CA SER A 253 6.53 -24.29 -6.72
C SER A 253 6.18 -25.48 -7.63
N GLY A 254 4.89 -25.81 -7.78
CA GLY A 254 4.43 -27.01 -8.49
C GLY A 254 4.00 -26.83 -9.95
N THR A 255 3.81 -25.59 -10.42
CA THR A 255 3.18 -25.33 -11.75
C THR A 255 4.14 -24.75 -12.79
N ARG A 256 5.46 -24.75 -12.53
CA ARG A 256 6.47 -24.18 -13.44
C ARG A 256 7.18 -25.19 -14.34
N THR A 257 6.62 -26.39 -14.52
CA THR A 257 7.09 -27.37 -15.51
C THR A 257 5.94 -27.91 -16.35
N SER A 258 6.18 -27.92 -17.67
CA SER A 258 5.38 -28.46 -18.77
C SER A 258 4.05 -27.78 -19.12
N GLU A 259 4.13 -26.77 -20.00
CA GLU A 259 3.26 -26.66 -21.18
C GLU A 259 3.92 -25.76 -22.25
N LYS A 260 5.03 -26.27 -22.81
CA LYS A 260 5.45 -25.95 -24.18
C LYS A 260 5.50 -27.28 -24.92
N GLY A 261 4.37 -27.64 -25.53
CA GLY A 261 4.24 -28.85 -26.32
C GLY A 261 3.00 -28.79 -27.20
N GLN A 262 3.23 -28.55 -28.48
CA GLN A 262 2.36 -28.87 -29.63
C GLN A 262 1.01 -28.16 -29.73
N VAL A 263 0.95 -27.22 -30.67
CA VAL A 263 -0.14 -27.19 -31.65
C VAL A 263 0.52 -27.14 -33.03
N GLY A 264 0.22 -28.15 -33.84
CA GLY A 264 0.59 -28.22 -35.26
C GLY A 264 -0.40 -27.48 -36.15
#